data_AF-A0A8S2S4W2-F1
#
_entry.id   AF-A0A8S2S4W2-F1
#
_cell.length_a   1.000
_cell.length_b   1.000
_cell.length_c   1.000
_cell.angle_alpha   90.00
_cell.angle_beta   90.00
_cell.angle_gamma   90.00
#
_symmetry.space_group_name_H-M   'P 1'
#
loop_
_entity.id
_entity.type
_entity.pdbx_description
1 polymer ?
#
loop_
_entity_poly.entity_id
_entity_poly.type
_entity_poly.pdbx_seq_one_letter_code
_entity_poly.pdbx_strand_id
1 'polypeptide(L)'
;MKDLLPTIPRETQLLQAQFDYFRINQIPRLFIYTWDDFTEGSIVEPDVRNGTWALLNIRQMIGTFYNETQNVTADQMLIDRWTNYPQLRNCTTIQVTSIPSIDLSC
;
A
#
# COMPACT_ATOMS: atom_id res chain seq x y z
N MET A 1 21.11 -19.58 8.98
CA MET A 1 20.32 -18.55 9.65
C MET A 1 20.39 -17.33 8.76
N LYS A 2 19.29 -17.00 8.08
CA LYS A 2 19.19 -15.78 7.28
C LYS A 2 18.94 -14.69 8.30
N ASP A 3 19.90 -13.80 8.50
CA ASP A 3 19.69 -12.61 9.32
C ASP A 3 18.53 -11.84 8.70
N LEU A 4 17.35 -11.99 9.32
CA LEU A 4 16.20 -11.15 9.07
C LEU A 4 16.66 -9.75 9.50
N LEU A 5 17.03 -8.95 8.51
CA LEU A 5 17.17 -7.50 8.68
C LEU A 5 16.01 -7.02 9.56
N PRO A 6 16.26 -6.09 10.50
CA PRO A 6 15.23 -5.63 11.41
C PRO A 6 14.05 -5.17 10.57
N THR A 7 12.98 -5.96 10.59
CA THR A 7 11.70 -5.61 10.00
C THR A 7 11.34 -4.32 10.72
N ILE A 8 11.41 -3.18 10.04
CA ILE A 8 11.03 -1.90 10.65
C ILE A 8 9.61 -2.14 11.17
N PRO A 9 9.37 -2.20 12.49
CA PRO A 9 8.07 -2.63 12.96
C PRO A 9 7.10 -1.51 12.60
N ARG A 10 6.13 -1.82 11.73
CA ARG A 10 5.17 -0.85 11.20
C ARG A 10 3.84 -0.91 11.94
N GLU A 11 3.91 -1.19 13.23
CA GLU A 11 2.78 -0.95 14.12
C GLU A 11 2.30 0.49 13.92
N THR A 12 0.99 0.69 13.95
CA THR A 12 0.35 1.98 13.72
C THR A 12 0.99 3.10 14.52
N GLN A 13 1.38 2.78 15.75
CA GLN A 13 2.00 3.67 16.72
C GLN A 13 3.40 4.11 16.27
N LEU A 14 4.18 3.21 15.68
CA LEU A 14 5.52 3.51 15.17
C LEU A 14 5.45 4.34 13.88
N LEU A 15 4.50 4.03 12.99
CA LEU A 15 4.25 4.85 11.80
C LEU A 15 3.82 6.27 12.19
N GLN A 16 2.90 6.40 13.15
CA GLN A 16 2.47 7.68 13.70
C GLN A 16 3.66 8.45 14.30
N ALA A 17 4.50 7.79 15.10
CA ALA A 17 5.69 8.41 15.69
C ALA A 17 6.70 8.92 14.64
N GLN A 18 6.85 8.21 13.52
CA GLN A 18 7.69 8.66 12.41
C GLN A 18 7.14 9.93 11.76
N PHE A 19 5.84 9.98 11.48
CA PHE A 19 5.19 11.19 10.94
C PHE A 19 5.29 12.37 11.91
N ASP A 20 5.08 12.13 13.20
CA ASP A 20 5.25 13.17 14.22
C ASP A 20 6.70 13.68 14.29
N TYR A 21 7.69 12.77 14.23
CA TYR A 21 9.09 13.16 14.14
C TYR A 21 9.36 14.03 12.91
N PHE A 22 8.87 13.65 11.73
CA PHE A 22 9.08 14.43 10.51
C PHE A 22 8.45 15.82 10.61
N ARG A 23 7.25 15.91 11.18
CA ARG A 23 6.52 17.17 11.38
C ARG A 23 7.25 18.09 12.36
N ILE A 24 7.65 17.56 13.52
CA ILE A 24 8.40 18.31 14.55
C ILE A 24 9.71 18.86 13.99
N ASN A 25 10.41 18.06 13.18
CA ASN A 25 11.68 18.44 12.56
C ASN A 25 11.52 19.21 11.24
N GLN A 26 10.30 19.60 10.86
CA GLN A 26 10.02 20.38 9.65
C GLN A 26 10.63 19.77 8.37
N ILE A 27 10.64 18.44 8.27
CA ILE A 27 11.10 17.76 7.07
C ILE A 27 10.19 18.20 5.91
N PRO A 28 10.72 18.69 4.78
CA PRO A 28 9.88 19.33 3.76
C PRO A 28 9.21 18.33 2.81
N ARG A 29 9.70 17.09 2.75
CA ARG A 29 9.28 16.07 1.78
C ARG A 29 9.32 14.70 2.40
N LEU A 30 8.27 13.93 2.15
CA LEU A 30 8.18 12.52 2.51
C LEU A 30 8.41 11.66 1.27
N PHE A 31 9.12 10.56 1.46
CA PHE A 31 9.21 9.49 0.49
C PHE A 31 8.71 8.20 1.14
N ILE A 32 7.77 7.53 0.49
CA ILE A 32 7.20 6.26 0.98
C ILE A 32 7.62 5.18 -0.01
N TYR A 33 8.49 4.27 0.44
CA TYR A 33 9.18 3.32 -0.43
C TYR A 33 8.41 2.05 -0.78
N THR A 34 7.26 1.76 -0.17
CA THR A 34 6.88 0.34 -0.01
C THR A 34 5.40 0.08 -0.28
N TRP A 35 5.02 0.12 -1.56
CA TRP A 35 3.68 -0.27 -2.00
C TRP A 35 3.50 -1.80 -1.94
N ASP A 36 4.46 -2.58 -2.43
CA ASP A 36 4.34 -4.02 -2.71
C ASP A 36 5.53 -4.91 -2.28
N ASP A 37 6.46 -4.39 -1.46
CA ASP A 37 7.62 -5.18 -1.05
C ASP A 37 7.27 -6.19 0.07
N PHE A 38 6.86 -7.37 -0.40
CA PHE A 38 6.57 -8.53 0.43
C PHE A 38 7.80 -9.19 1.04
N THR A 39 9.00 -8.86 0.57
CA THR A 39 10.26 -9.45 1.06
C THR A 39 10.80 -8.69 2.27
N GLU A 40 10.53 -7.39 2.35
CA GLU A 40 10.97 -6.53 3.45
C GLU A 40 9.86 -6.27 4.49
N GLY A 41 8.69 -6.91 4.34
CA GLY A 41 7.57 -6.80 5.29
C GLY A 41 6.99 -5.39 5.37
N SER A 42 7.12 -4.63 4.29
CA SER A 42 6.81 -3.20 4.24
C SER A 42 5.53 -2.90 3.46
N ILE A 43 4.74 -3.94 3.21
CA ILE A 43 3.48 -3.92 2.46
C ILE A 43 2.48 -2.99 3.15
N VAL A 44 2.05 -1.97 2.42
CA VAL A 44 0.87 -1.15 2.76
C VAL A 44 -0.26 -1.38 1.77
N GLU A 45 -0.04 -2.30 0.82
CA GLU A 45 -1.06 -2.87 -0.03
C GLU A 45 -2.23 -3.34 0.83
N PRO A 46 -3.47 -3.08 0.39
CA PRO A 46 -4.62 -3.70 1.01
C PRO A 46 -4.49 -5.23 1.03
N ASP A 47 -4.97 -5.85 2.11
CA ASP A 47 -4.95 -7.32 2.25
C ASP A 47 -6.33 -7.86 2.61
N VAL A 48 -6.51 -9.18 2.56
CA VAL A 48 -7.81 -9.83 2.83
C VAL A 48 -8.23 -9.71 4.30
N ARG A 49 -7.27 -9.59 5.22
CA ARG A 49 -7.50 -9.53 6.68
C ARG A 49 -7.83 -8.13 7.15
N ASN A 50 -7.14 -7.12 6.64
CA ASN A 50 -7.14 -5.73 7.11
C ASN A 50 -7.78 -4.78 6.08
N GLY A 51 -8.07 -5.24 4.87
CA GLY A 51 -8.65 -4.41 3.81
C GLY A 51 -7.74 -3.22 3.46
N THR A 52 -8.34 -2.06 3.21
CA THR A 52 -7.63 -0.81 2.87
C THR A 52 -7.13 -0.02 4.08
N TRP A 53 -7.27 -0.55 5.30
CA TRP A 53 -7.09 0.20 6.53
C TRP A 53 -5.71 0.88 6.64
N ALA A 54 -4.62 0.16 6.33
CA ALA A 54 -3.26 0.70 6.41
C ALA A 54 -3.04 1.88 5.43
N LEU A 55 -3.58 1.74 4.21
CA LEU A 55 -3.48 2.77 3.17
C LEU A 55 -4.26 4.03 3.53
N LEU A 56 -5.46 3.89 4.08
CA LEU A 56 -6.27 5.02 4.56
C LEU A 56 -5.56 5.76 5.69
N ASN A 57 -4.93 5.02 6.60
CA ASN A 57 -4.20 5.61 7.72
C ASN A 57 -2.98 6.41 7.24
N ILE A 58 -2.17 5.86 6.32
CA ILE A 58 -1.06 6.58 5.69
C ILE A 58 -1.55 7.84 4.99
N ARG A 59 -2.65 7.76 4.23
CA ARG A 59 -3.24 8.91 3.54
C ARG A 59 -3.64 10.02 4.53
N GLN A 60 -4.24 9.67 5.66
CA GLN A 60 -4.58 10.64 6.71
C GLN A 60 -3.34 11.26 7.35
N MET A 61 -2.30 10.47 7.61
CA MET A 61 -1.02 10.96 8.14
C MET A 61 -0.33 11.92 7.17
N ILE A 62 -0.32 11.63 5.86
CA ILE A 62 0.20 12.52 4.81
C ILE A 62 -0.62 13.81 4.74
N GLY A 63 -1.95 13.72 4.75
CA GLY A 63 -2.81 14.89 4.76
C GLY A 63 -2.52 15.80 5.96
N THR A 64 -2.38 15.20 7.15
CA THR A 64 -1.99 15.93 8.37
C THR A 64 -0.62 16.58 8.23
N PHE A 65 0.35 15.87 7.66
CA PHE A 65 1.71 16.36 7.46
C PHE A 65 1.77 17.61 6.57
N TYR A 66 0.97 17.64 5.50
CA TYR A 66 0.91 18.78 4.57
C TYR A 66 -0.21 19.78 4.89
N ASN A 67 -0.90 19.64 6.02
CA ASN A 67 -2.08 20.43 6.40
C ASN A 67 -3.19 20.42 5.32
N GLU A 68 -3.39 19.29 4.66
CA GLU A 68 -4.47 19.07 3.71
C GLU A 68 -5.74 18.65 4.43
N THR A 69 -6.88 19.16 3.98
CA THR A 69 -8.19 18.71 4.45
C THR A 69 -8.43 17.27 4.01
N GLN A 70 -8.90 16.43 4.93
CA GLN A 70 -9.27 15.06 4.61
C GLN A 70 -10.32 15.02 3.48
N ASN A 71 -10.04 14.23 2.44
CA ASN A 71 -10.95 14.02 1.32
C ASN A 71 -11.66 12.67 1.48
N VAL A 72 -12.80 12.70 2.17
CA VAL A 72 -13.62 11.51 2.46
C VAL A 72 -14.10 10.82 1.19
N THR A 73 -14.40 11.56 0.12
CA THR A 73 -14.80 10.99 -1.17
C THR A 73 -13.70 10.12 -1.76
N ALA A 74 -12.45 10.61 -1.74
CA ALA A 74 -11.32 9.85 -2.25
C ALA A 74 -10.98 8.63 -1.36
N ASP A 75 -11.20 8.73 -0.05
CA ASP A 75 -11.08 7.59 0.87
C ASP A 75 -12.10 6.50 0.51
N GLN A 76 -13.36 6.88 0.25
CA GLN A 76 -14.40 5.95 -0.19
C GLN A 76 -14.07 5.32 -1.55
N MET A 77 -13.56 6.10 -2.51
CA MET A 77 -13.13 5.56 -3.81
C MET A 77 -12.02 4.51 -3.68
N LEU A 78 -11.11 4.68 -2.71
CA LEU A 78 -10.06 3.69 -2.42
C LEU A 78 -10.64 2.39 -1.86
N ILE A 79 -11.57 2.50 -0.90
CA ILE A 79 -12.31 1.36 -0.34
C ILE A 79 -13.07 0.62 -1.46
N ASP A 80 -13.79 1.35 -2.30
CA ASP A 80 -14.60 0.79 -3.38
C ASP A 80 -13.71 0.10 -4.42
N ARG A 81 -12.57 0.71 -4.77
CA ARG A 81 -11.61 0.09 -5.70
C ARG A 81 -11.07 -1.22 -5.18
N TRP A 82 -10.76 -1.33 -3.89
CA TRP A 82 -10.26 -2.57 -3.30
C TRP A 82 -11.37 -3.63 -3.19
N THR A 83 -12.53 -3.23 -2.68
CA THR A 83 -13.67 -4.14 -2.49
C THR A 83 -14.16 -4.72 -3.81
N ASN A 84 -14.12 -3.92 -4.88
CA ASN A 84 -14.50 -4.34 -6.23
C ASN A 84 -13.29 -4.72 -7.08
N TYR A 85 -12.08 -4.76 -6.51
CA TYR A 85 -10.93 -5.26 -7.24
C TYR A 85 -11.27 -6.69 -7.67
N PRO A 86 -11.11 -7.05 -8.95
CA PRO A 86 -11.44 -8.39 -9.39
C PRO A 86 -10.65 -9.37 -8.53
N GLN A 87 -11.35 -10.04 -7.62
CA GLN A 87 -10.83 -11.17 -6.87
C GLN A 87 -10.17 -12.06 -7.91
N LEU A 88 -8.88 -12.36 -7.76
CA LEU A 88 -8.19 -13.29 -8.65
C LEU A 88 -9.10 -14.50 -8.79
N ARG A 89 -9.67 -14.68 -9.99
CA ARG A 89 -10.54 -15.83 -10.26
C ARG A 89 -9.76 -17.04 -9.79
N ASN A 90 -10.39 -17.93 -9.01
CA ASN A 90 -9.80 -19.23 -8.72
C ASN A 90 -9.19 -19.72 -10.02
N CYS A 91 -7.86 -19.84 -10.06
CA CYS A 91 -7.17 -20.47 -11.16
C CYS A 91 -7.55 -21.95 -11.10
N THR A 92 -8.80 -22.29 -11.43
CA THR A 92 -9.13 -23.60 -11.95
C THR A 92 -8.22 -23.75 -13.14
N THR A 93 -7.16 -24.54 -12.97
CA THR A 93 -6.15 -24.92 -13.97
C THR A 93 -6.65 -24.67 -15.38
N ILE A 94 -6.42 -23.47 -15.90
CA ILE A 94 -6.61 -23.21 -17.32
C ILE A 94 -5.43 -23.94 -17.94
N GLN A 95 -5.70 -25.11 -18.51
CA GLN A 95 -4.78 -25.74 -19.45
C GLN A 95 -4.53 -24.69 -20.53
N VAL A 96 -3.37 -24.01 -20.48
CA VAL A 96 -2.98 -23.03 -21.49
C VAL A 96 -2.74 -23.81 -22.78
N THR A 97 -3.78 -23.95 -23.61
CA THR A 97 -3.65 -24.62 -24.91
C THR A 97 -3.08 -23.69 -25.98
N SER A 98 -2.96 -22.40 -25.71
CA SER A 98 -2.27 -21.46 -26.60
C SER A 98 -1.85 -20.18 -25.86
N ILE A 99 -0.62 -19.75 -26.13
CA ILE A 99 -0.09 -18.43 -25.75
C ILE A 99 -0.58 -17.45 -26.83
N PRO A 100 -1.31 -16.37 -26.49
CA PRO A 100 -1.65 -15.35 -27.46
C PRO A 100 -0.38 -14.59 -27.86
N SER A 101 0.06 -14.76 -29.10
CA SER A 101 1.11 -13.93 -29.71
C SER A 101 0.48 -12.58 -30.10
N ILE A 102 0.66 -11.56 -29.27
CA ILE A 102 0.41 -10.20 -29.71
C ILE A 102 1.65 -9.77 -30.49
N ASP A 103 1.48 -9.56 -31.79
CA ASP A 103 2.52 -9.00 -32.64
C ASP A 103 2.62 -7.50 -32.34
N LEU A 104 3.68 -7.11 -31.64
CA LEU A 104 4.01 -5.71 -31.38
C LEU A 104 4.82 -5.19 -32.58
N SER A 105 4.14 -4.74 -33.63
CA SER A 105 4.77 -3.90 -34.65
C SER A 105 4.86 -2.47 -34.15
N CYS A 106 6.08 -1.94 -34.05
CA CYS A 106 6.38 -0.53 -33.77
C CYS A 106 5.91 0.40 -34.89
#